data_AF-A0AAD9JMZ2-F1
#
_entry.id   AF-A0AAD9JMZ2-F1
#
_cell.length_a   1.000
_cell.length_b   1.000
_cell.length_c   1.000
_cell.angle_alpha   90.00
_cell.angle_beta   90.00
_cell.angle_gamma   90.00
#
_symmetry.space_group_name_H-M   'P 1'
#
loop_
_entity.id
_entity.type
_entity.pdbx_description
1 polymer ?
#
loop_
_entity_poly.entity_id
_entity_poly.type
_entity_poly.pdbx_seq_one_letter_code
_entity_poly.pdbx_strand_id
1 'polypeptide(L)'
;MNTNFINQKRILVSTKIMLTTRMAEVDLDKYKVNLITHASQNNIILLALVDVSFLDMTFNFYETSIQKFNITNYLFIAIDHQACDTLLAKNIHCYVYMTDPNANKATIFRSFDFNQKMNIRTFFILDALKFGFTILHTDVDIIFLNNPLRDLYSSVDEDLACLSDTGSCNAGFVYIKPSNFTIDVYTKMKNLAISTKLDDQTALNKVLQSIMEKNTKVYRKKKLLSVSKYQCGLEYFEHGHRYFADSATCPQCIVVHNNWIVSKEAKRYRFREVLLWSYDDNGYYSNTTTKYLMYSNPTSIRTSTINSSNVELDALKTALFLGHVLNRVVILPRFSLTNKRERPLNNWIKMSCFDNQFFGKYRENAFFHHPKVPQNIKDDITTPFWIKTEKSVAMLVHHPSDITLLTPHDNRTATTEEIVDWFRDIKSAVLNFHSLYGIFSSQYVPKSFEIERFYRKIELAFIPTDYRQLRNLGKSCYI
;
A
#
# COMPACT_ATOMS: atom_id res chain seq x y z
N MET A 1 10.94 4.52 39.58
CA MET A 1 9.65 5.02 39.05
C MET A 1 9.65 6.52 38.73
N ASN A 2 10.37 7.39 39.47
CA ASN A 2 10.38 8.85 39.22
C ASN A 2 11.11 9.32 37.94
N THR A 3 12.13 8.61 37.48
CA THR A 3 12.94 8.99 36.29
C THR A 3 12.16 8.88 34.98
N ASN A 4 11.28 7.88 34.83
CA ASN A 4 10.44 7.70 33.65
C ASN A 4 9.36 8.79 33.52
N PHE A 5 8.79 9.26 34.62
CA PHE A 5 7.79 10.33 34.63
C PHE A 5 8.39 11.70 34.28
N ILE A 6 9.60 12.01 34.77
CA ILE A 6 10.30 13.26 34.47
C ILE A 6 10.71 13.31 32.99
N ASN A 7 11.19 12.20 32.43
CA ASN A 7 11.54 12.10 31.02
C ASN A 7 10.31 12.25 30.10
N GLN A 8 9.18 11.64 30.44
CA GLN A 8 7.94 11.83 29.68
C GLN A 8 7.46 13.29 29.70
N LYS A 9 7.46 13.96 30.87
CA LYS A 9 7.10 15.37 30.98
C LYS A 9 8.02 16.28 30.16
N ARG A 10 9.34 16.07 30.19
CA ARG A 10 10.31 16.85 29.39
C ARG A 10 10.08 16.68 27.89
N ILE A 11 9.83 15.45 27.42
CA ILE A 11 9.55 15.18 26.01
C ILE A 11 8.26 15.87 25.56
N LEU A 12 7.19 15.82 26.36
CA LEU A 12 5.92 16.51 26.08
C LEU A 12 6.09 18.03 26.00
N VAL A 13 6.84 18.64 26.93
CA VAL A 13 7.13 20.08 26.91
C VAL A 13 7.93 20.47 25.67
N SER A 14 8.97 19.71 25.31
CA SER A 14 9.77 19.96 24.10
C SER A 14 8.95 19.82 22.82
N THR A 15 8.07 18.81 22.74
CA THR A 15 7.19 18.58 21.58
C THR A 15 6.18 19.72 21.42
N LYS A 16 5.60 20.17 22.55
CA LYS A 16 4.67 21.30 22.59
C LYS A 16 5.33 22.59 22.09
N ILE A 17 6.53 22.90 22.56
CA ILE A 17 7.27 24.10 22.13
C ILE A 17 7.55 24.03 20.61
N MET A 18 8.09 22.91 20.13
CA MET A 18 8.40 22.72 18.71
C MET A 18 7.17 22.89 17.79
N LEU A 19 6.04 22.24 18.12
CA LEU A 19 4.81 22.36 17.35
C LEU A 19 4.29 23.80 17.37
N THR A 20 4.30 24.46 18.53
CA THR A 20 3.80 25.83 18.66
C THR A 20 4.62 26.82 17.83
N THR A 21 5.96 26.69 17.83
CA THR A 21 6.84 27.54 17.02
C THR A 21 6.60 27.34 15.52
N ARG A 22 6.52 26.09 15.03
CA ARG A 22 6.28 25.85 13.61
C ARG A 22 4.92 26.33 13.13
N MET A 23 3.90 26.23 13.98
CA MET A 23 2.58 26.78 13.66
C MET A 23 2.59 28.30 13.52
N ALA A 24 3.50 29.00 14.19
CA ALA A 24 3.64 30.45 14.07
C ALA A 24 4.37 30.88 12.78
N GLU A 25 5.10 29.97 12.13
CA GLU A 25 5.81 30.20 10.87
C GLU A 25 4.93 29.97 9.63
N VAL A 26 3.71 29.44 9.80
CA VAL A 26 2.78 29.20 8.70
C VAL A 26 2.29 30.54 8.13
N ASP A 27 2.55 30.77 6.85
CA ASP A 27 1.98 31.87 6.09
C ASP A 27 0.51 31.59 5.75
N LEU A 28 -0.37 32.03 6.65
CA LEU A 28 -1.81 31.83 6.55
C LEU A 28 -2.46 32.61 5.41
N ASP A 29 -1.91 33.77 5.03
CA ASP A 29 -2.42 34.56 3.91
C ASP A 29 -2.12 33.84 2.59
N LYS A 30 -0.89 33.35 2.42
CA LYS A 30 -0.52 32.56 1.24
C LYS A 30 -1.29 31.24 1.17
N TYR A 31 -1.51 30.57 2.31
CA TYR A 31 -2.36 29.38 2.35
C TYR A 31 -3.79 29.69 1.90
N LYS A 32 -4.39 30.77 2.41
CA LYS A 32 -5.72 31.22 2.01
C LYS A 32 -5.80 31.52 0.50
N VAL A 33 -4.79 32.18 -0.08
CA VAL A 33 -4.72 32.43 -1.53
C VAL A 33 -4.71 31.12 -2.32
N ASN A 34 -3.95 30.11 -1.89
CA ASN A 34 -3.95 28.80 -2.55
C ASN A 34 -5.32 28.11 -2.44
N LEU A 35 -5.99 28.20 -1.29
CA LEU A 35 -7.35 27.67 -1.14
C LEU A 35 -8.34 28.37 -2.09
N ILE A 36 -8.32 29.69 -2.17
CA ILE A 36 -9.19 30.46 -3.08
C ILE A 36 -8.93 30.08 -4.55
N THR A 37 -7.65 29.90 -4.91
CA THR A 37 -7.24 29.59 -6.28
C THR A 37 -7.73 28.22 -6.75
N HIS A 38 -7.79 27.24 -5.85
CA HIS A 38 -8.07 25.84 -6.19
C HIS A 38 -9.40 25.30 -5.67
N ALA A 39 -10.20 26.08 -4.94
CA ALA A 39 -11.53 25.66 -4.53
C ALA A 39 -12.57 25.83 -5.64
N SER A 40 -13.71 25.15 -5.48
CA SER A 40 -14.89 25.42 -6.32
C SER A 40 -15.49 26.80 -6.01
N GLN A 41 -16.39 27.27 -6.87
CA GLN A 41 -17.16 28.51 -6.66
C GLN A 41 -17.93 28.55 -5.33
N ASN A 42 -18.25 27.38 -4.77
CA ASN A 42 -18.94 27.24 -3.47
C ASN A 42 -17.96 26.99 -2.31
N ASN A 43 -16.69 27.36 -2.47
CA ASN A 43 -15.61 27.16 -1.50
C ASN A 43 -15.42 25.70 -1.06
N ILE A 44 -15.66 24.75 -1.97
CA ILE A 44 -15.44 23.32 -1.70
C ILE A 44 -14.09 22.90 -2.28
N ILE A 45 -13.24 22.28 -1.47
CA ILE A 45 -11.91 21.84 -1.91
C ILE A 45 -11.56 20.47 -1.33
N LEU A 46 -10.97 19.63 -2.18
CA LEU A 46 -10.36 18.37 -1.77
C LEU A 46 -8.93 18.63 -1.29
N LEU A 47 -8.61 18.23 -0.07
CA LEU A 47 -7.26 18.35 0.51
C LEU A 47 -6.71 16.96 0.82
N ALA A 48 -5.44 16.73 0.48
CA ALA A 48 -4.74 15.49 0.81
C ALA A 48 -3.32 15.80 1.27
N LEU A 49 -2.92 15.23 2.40
CA LEU A 49 -1.58 15.40 2.96
C LEU A 49 -0.58 14.50 2.23
N VAL A 50 0.57 15.05 1.83
CA VAL A 50 1.62 14.33 1.09
C VAL A 50 2.99 14.56 1.71
N ASP A 51 3.81 13.51 1.68
CA ASP A 51 5.25 13.61 1.88
C ASP A 51 5.99 12.87 0.76
N VAL A 52 7.29 13.16 0.61
CA VAL A 52 8.13 12.59 -0.47
C VAL A 52 8.12 11.05 -0.47
N SER A 53 8.02 10.43 0.70
CA SER A 53 8.03 8.99 0.85
C SER A 53 6.75 8.32 0.36
N PHE A 54 5.67 9.07 0.06
CA PHE A 54 4.40 8.57 -0.47
C PHE A 54 4.09 9.03 -1.90
N LEU A 55 5.04 9.63 -2.62
CA LEU A 55 4.80 10.17 -3.97
C LEU A 55 4.22 9.18 -4.99
N ASP A 56 4.70 7.93 -5.02
CA ASP A 56 4.17 6.87 -5.89
C ASP A 56 2.68 6.60 -5.63
N MET A 57 2.29 6.61 -4.36
CA MET A 57 0.90 6.46 -3.93
C MET A 57 0.06 7.70 -4.24
N THR A 58 0.63 8.91 -4.09
CA THR A 58 0.01 10.17 -4.50
C THR A 58 -0.25 10.21 -6.00
N PHE A 59 0.70 9.80 -6.83
CA PHE A 59 0.50 9.72 -8.28
C PHE A 59 -0.55 8.69 -8.65
N ASN A 60 -0.55 7.54 -7.97
CA ASN A 60 -1.61 6.55 -8.16
C ASN A 60 -2.98 7.14 -7.85
N PHE A 61 -3.15 7.76 -6.67
CA PHE A 61 -4.40 8.42 -6.29
C PHE A 61 -4.81 9.50 -7.30
N TYR A 62 -3.87 10.34 -7.74
CA TYR A 62 -4.13 11.37 -8.73
C TYR A 62 -4.68 10.77 -10.03
N GLU A 63 -4.00 9.78 -10.62
CA GLU A 63 -4.41 9.14 -11.86
C GLU A 63 -5.76 8.41 -11.71
N THR A 64 -5.92 7.59 -10.66
CA THR A 64 -7.10 6.74 -10.50
C THR A 64 -8.34 7.48 -10.03
N SER A 65 -8.18 8.64 -9.39
CA SER A 65 -9.25 9.29 -8.64
C SER A 65 -9.47 10.74 -9.06
N ILE A 66 -8.43 11.58 -9.07
CA ILE A 66 -8.57 13.01 -9.41
C ILE A 66 -8.74 13.18 -10.92
N GLN A 67 -7.76 12.70 -11.69
CA GLN A 67 -7.73 12.81 -13.15
C GLN A 67 -8.86 12.02 -13.79
N LYS A 68 -9.06 10.75 -13.38
CA LYS A 68 -10.12 9.88 -13.91
C LYS A 68 -11.52 10.49 -13.82
N PHE A 69 -11.83 11.21 -12.75
CA PHE A 69 -13.14 11.83 -12.54
C PHE A 69 -13.19 13.33 -12.80
N ASN A 70 -12.13 13.89 -13.40
CA ASN A 70 -12.00 15.29 -13.74
C ASN A 70 -12.30 16.23 -12.55
N ILE A 71 -11.78 15.88 -11.37
CA ILE A 71 -11.91 16.71 -10.16
C ILE A 71 -10.90 17.84 -10.28
N THR A 72 -11.38 19.08 -10.36
CA THR A 72 -10.53 20.27 -10.54
C THR A 72 -10.30 21.03 -9.25
N ASN A 73 -11.18 20.88 -8.27
CA ASN A 73 -11.13 21.61 -7.00
C ASN A 73 -10.34 20.83 -5.93
N TYR A 74 -9.04 20.66 -6.13
CA TYR A 74 -8.15 19.93 -5.22
C TYR A 74 -6.84 20.68 -4.96
N LEU A 75 -6.22 20.39 -3.81
CA LEU A 75 -4.89 20.86 -3.47
C LEU A 75 -4.18 19.80 -2.61
N PHE A 76 -3.04 19.31 -3.08
CA PHE A 76 -2.15 18.51 -2.24
C PHE A 76 -1.43 19.42 -1.26
N ILE A 77 -1.43 19.04 0.02
CA ILE A 77 -0.74 19.74 1.08
C ILE A 77 0.54 18.96 1.40
N ALA A 78 1.69 19.49 1.00
CA ALA A 78 2.96 18.83 1.25
C ALA A 78 3.55 19.24 2.61
N ILE A 79 4.27 18.31 3.22
CA ILE A 79 5.07 18.55 4.44
C ILE A 79 6.57 18.68 4.15
N ASP A 80 6.95 18.71 2.87
CA ASP A 80 8.30 18.96 2.41
C ASP A 80 8.29 19.57 1.01
N HIS A 81 9.34 20.33 0.70
CA HIS A 81 9.46 20.99 -0.60
C HIS A 81 9.64 19.99 -1.74
N GLN A 82 10.39 18.91 -1.53
CA GLN A 82 10.68 17.93 -2.56
C GLN A 82 9.41 17.28 -3.12
N ALA A 83 8.48 16.89 -2.25
CA ALA A 83 7.19 16.35 -2.64
C ALA A 83 6.40 17.36 -3.48
N CYS A 84 6.38 18.62 -3.05
CA CYS A 84 5.62 19.66 -3.74
C CYS A 84 6.22 20.02 -5.10
N ASP A 85 7.54 20.21 -5.16
CA ASP A 85 8.25 20.49 -6.40
C ASP A 85 8.07 19.35 -7.42
N THR A 86 8.07 18.09 -6.96
CA THR A 86 7.83 16.93 -7.82
C THR A 86 6.40 16.90 -8.38
N LEU A 87 5.40 17.27 -7.57
CA LEU A 87 4.01 17.37 -8.03
C LEU A 87 3.81 18.54 -9.01
N LEU A 88 4.37 19.72 -8.69
CA LEU A 88 4.30 20.90 -9.54
C LEU A 88 4.98 20.70 -10.89
N ALA A 89 6.11 19.98 -10.94
CA ALA A 89 6.78 19.60 -12.18
C ALA A 89 5.92 18.73 -13.12
N LYS A 90 4.85 18.11 -12.58
CA LYS A 90 3.85 17.34 -13.33
C LYS A 90 2.52 18.09 -13.50
N ASN A 91 2.49 19.40 -13.24
CA ASN A 91 1.29 20.25 -13.25
C ASN A 91 0.20 19.79 -12.26
N ILE A 92 0.60 19.19 -11.14
CA ILE A 92 -0.30 18.78 -10.08
C ILE A 92 -0.27 19.83 -8.96
N HIS A 93 -1.42 20.42 -8.63
CA HIS A 93 -1.53 21.48 -7.63
C HIS A 93 -1.05 21.02 -6.25
N CYS A 94 -0.06 21.72 -5.72
CA CYS A 94 0.49 21.46 -4.41
C CYS A 94 0.86 22.76 -3.68
N TYR A 95 0.70 22.76 -2.36
CA TYR A 95 1.17 23.80 -1.45
C TYR A 95 1.91 23.20 -0.25
N VAL A 96 3.06 23.77 0.11
CA VAL A 96 3.75 23.42 1.36
C VAL A 96 3.13 24.22 2.50
N TYR A 97 2.35 23.55 3.35
CA TYR A 97 1.72 24.21 4.49
C TYR A 97 2.67 24.41 5.66
N MET A 98 3.43 23.37 6.00
CA MET A 98 4.40 23.37 7.08
C MET A 98 5.40 22.24 6.85
N THR A 99 6.69 22.51 6.95
CA THR A 99 7.73 21.50 6.74
C THR A 99 7.93 20.60 7.95
N ASP A 100 8.05 19.29 7.74
CA ASP A 100 8.45 18.30 8.73
C ASP A 100 9.91 17.84 8.47
N PRO A 101 10.86 18.03 9.40
CA PRO A 101 12.22 17.54 9.24
C PRO A 101 12.32 16.01 9.13
N ASN A 102 11.25 15.27 9.44
CA ASN A 102 11.17 13.83 9.26
C ASN A 102 10.44 13.39 7.96
N ALA A 103 10.14 14.32 7.05
CA ALA A 103 9.41 14.02 5.82
C ALA A 103 10.07 12.94 4.94
N ASN A 104 11.40 12.88 4.92
CA ASN A 104 12.18 11.92 4.12
C ASN A 104 12.16 10.48 4.65
N LYS A 105 11.46 10.19 5.76
CA LYS A 105 11.39 8.86 6.36
C LYS A 105 9.95 8.31 6.29
N ALA A 106 9.80 7.11 5.75
CA ALA A 106 8.58 6.32 5.89
C ALA A 106 8.37 6.01 7.38
N THR A 107 7.35 6.59 7.99
CA THR A 107 7.13 6.47 9.44
C THR A 107 6.35 5.21 9.77
N ILE A 108 6.80 4.49 10.79
CA ILE A 108 6.09 3.32 11.33
C ILE A 108 4.74 3.78 11.89
N PHE A 109 3.66 3.06 11.59
CA PHE A 109 2.33 3.32 12.12
C PHE A 109 2.36 3.42 13.66
N ARG A 110 1.74 4.46 14.23
CA ARG A 110 1.77 4.82 15.68
C ARG A 110 3.14 5.24 16.24
N SER A 111 4.14 5.48 15.39
CA SER A 111 5.38 6.13 15.84
C SER A 111 5.14 7.60 16.20
N PHE A 112 6.06 8.17 17.00
CA PHE A 112 6.01 9.57 17.36
C PHE A 112 6.01 10.51 16.14
N ASP A 113 6.78 10.17 15.11
CA ASP A 113 6.88 10.93 13.87
C ASP A 113 5.59 10.83 13.04
N PHE A 114 4.95 9.66 13.00
CA PHE A 114 3.61 9.50 12.41
C PHE A 114 2.59 10.40 13.11
N ASN A 115 2.57 10.42 14.45
CA ASN A 115 1.64 11.26 15.20
C ASN A 115 1.91 12.76 14.97
N GLN A 116 3.16 13.17 14.74
CA GLN A 116 3.48 14.56 14.37
C GLN A 116 3.00 14.93 12.95
N LYS A 117 3.18 14.05 11.95
CA LYS A 117 2.69 14.27 10.58
C LYS A 117 1.16 14.44 10.54
N MET A 118 0.44 13.61 11.29
CA MET A 118 -1.04 13.67 11.35
C MET A 118 -1.57 14.90 12.10
N ASN A 119 -0.75 15.55 12.95
CA ASN A 119 -1.12 16.83 13.56
C ASN A 119 -1.18 17.96 12.51
N ILE A 120 -0.32 17.91 11.49
CA ILE A 120 -0.32 18.90 10.39
C ILE A 120 -1.66 18.88 9.65
N ARG A 121 -2.22 17.68 9.43
CA ARG A 121 -3.56 17.48 8.88
C ARG A 121 -4.63 18.22 9.66
N THR A 122 -4.63 18.04 10.98
CA THR A 122 -5.59 18.72 11.85
C THR A 122 -5.47 20.24 11.72
N PHE A 123 -4.26 20.77 11.56
CA PHE A 123 -4.01 22.21 11.52
C PHE A 123 -4.49 22.84 10.21
N PHE A 124 -4.06 22.33 9.05
CA PHE A 124 -4.46 22.94 7.78
C PHE A 124 -5.97 22.82 7.53
N ILE A 125 -6.61 21.74 8.01
CA ILE A 125 -8.07 21.59 7.95
C ILE A 125 -8.74 22.63 8.84
N LEU A 126 -8.28 22.80 10.09
CA LEU A 126 -8.85 23.81 11.00
C LEU A 126 -8.78 25.22 10.41
N ASP A 127 -7.63 25.60 9.84
CA ASP A 127 -7.45 26.94 9.32
C ASP A 127 -8.27 27.16 8.03
N ALA A 128 -8.40 26.14 7.16
CA ALA A 128 -9.31 26.21 6.02
C ALA A 128 -10.80 26.33 6.43
N LEU A 129 -11.22 25.62 7.48
CA LEU A 129 -12.57 25.74 8.04
C LEU A 129 -12.84 27.15 8.59
N LYS A 130 -11.87 27.76 9.26
CA LYS A 130 -11.96 29.15 9.75
C LYS A 130 -12.04 30.17 8.62
N PHE A 131 -11.43 29.86 7.46
CA PHE A 131 -11.56 30.67 6.25
C PHE A 131 -12.88 30.44 5.50
N GLY A 132 -13.76 29.55 5.97
CA GLY A 132 -15.07 29.31 5.38
C GLY A 132 -15.08 28.30 4.23
N PHE A 133 -14.06 27.46 4.11
CA PHE A 133 -14.03 26.38 3.11
C PHE A 133 -14.70 25.11 3.62
N THR A 134 -15.43 24.44 2.74
CA THR A 134 -15.89 23.06 2.94
C THR A 134 -14.81 22.11 2.41
N ILE A 135 -14.38 21.17 3.24
CA ILE A 135 -13.22 20.34 2.98
C ILE A 135 -13.66 18.91 2.73
N LEU A 136 -13.19 18.32 1.62
CA LEU A 136 -13.08 16.88 1.50
C LEU A 136 -11.63 16.47 1.78
N HIS A 137 -11.35 16.01 2.99
CA HIS A 137 -10.04 15.42 3.30
C HIS A 137 -10.00 13.97 2.84
N THR A 138 -8.90 13.58 2.20
CA THR A 138 -8.62 12.19 1.81
C THR A 138 -7.16 11.81 2.04
N ASP A 139 -6.91 10.58 2.47
CA ASP A 139 -5.59 9.98 2.39
C ASP A 139 -5.26 9.61 0.94
N VAL A 140 -3.97 9.52 0.62
CA VAL A 140 -3.50 9.15 -0.73
C VAL A 140 -3.54 7.65 -0.98
N ASP A 141 -3.78 6.83 0.05
CA ASP A 141 -4.01 5.39 -0.08
C ASP A 141 -5.51 5.06 -0.22
N ILE A 142 -6.28 6.01 -0.72
CA ILE A 142 -7.69 5.86 -1.07
C ILE A 142 -7.84 5.75 -2.58
N ILE A 143 -8.87 5.07 -3.06
CA ILE A 143 -9.26 5.05 -4.46
C ILE A 143 -10.71 5.51 -4.59
N PHE A 144 -10.95 6.43 -5.53
CA PHE A 144 -12.31 6.74 -5.96
C PHE A 144 -12.69 5.74 -7.06
N LEU A 145 -13.81 5.06 -6.86
CA LEU A 145 -14.48 4.24 -7.86
C LEU A 145 -15.59 5.02 -8.57
N ASN A 146 -16.03 6.12 -7.97
CA ASN A 146 -16.86 7.16 -8.58
C ASN A 146 -16.53 8.51 -7.93
N ASN A 147 -16.92 9.63 -8.54
CA ASN A 147 -16.69 10.96 -7.98
C ASN A 147 -17.49 11.15 -6.66
N PRO A 148 -16.82 11.23 -5.49
CA PRO A 148 -17.52 11.29 -4.20
C PRO A 148 -18.25 12.61 -3.98
N LEU A 149 -17.80 13.70 -4.60
CA LEU A 149 -18.43 15.02 -4.43
C LEU A 149 -19.88 15.01 -4.91
N ARG A 150 -20.21 14.20 -5.93
CA ARG A 150 -21.60 14.07 -6.43
C ARG A 150 -22.57 13.53 -5.37
N ASP A 151 -22.12 12.57 -4.57
CA ASP A 151 -22.91 11.97 -3.49
C ASP A 151 -22.88 12.87 -2.24
N LEU A 152 -21.72 13.46 -1.91
CA LEU A 152 -21.53 14.31 -0.73
C LEU A 152 -22.24 15.68 -0.82
N TYR A 153 -22.45 16.24 -2.02
CA TYR A 153 -23.22 17.48 -2.14
C TYR A 153 -24.67 17.35 -1.67
N SER A 154 -25.22 16.14 -1.67
CA SER A 154 -26.58 15.88 -1.17
C SER A 154 -26.69 15.80 0.36
N SER A 155 -25.59 15.78 1.10
CA SER A 155 -25.60 15.73 2.57
C SER A 155 -25.82 17.13 3.17
N VAL A 156 -26.96 17.75 2.88
CA VAL A 156 -27.24 19.17 3.18
C VAL A 156 -27.32 19.44 4.69
N ASP A 157 -27.77 18.46 5.49
CA ASP A 157 -28.08 18.67 6.91
C ASP A 157 -26.88 18.43 7.87
N GLU A 158 -25.90 17.63 7.46
CA GLU A 158 -24.78 17.28 8.34
C GLU A 158 -23.55 18.17 8.10
N ASP A 159 -22.89 18.57 9.19
CA ASP A 159 -21.68 19.41 9.15
C ASP A 159 -20.41 18.57 8.96
N LEU A 160 -20.43 17.30 9.38
CA LEU A 160 -19.31 16.37 9.28
C LEU A 160 -19.82 15.00 8.82
N ALA A 161 -19.30 14.50 7.71
CA ALA A 161 -19.51 13.13 7.25
C ALA A 161 -18.17 12.42 7.09
N CYS A 162 -18.05 11.18 7.55
CA CYS A 162 -16.82 10.41 7.42
C CYS A 162 -17.07 8.97 7.05
N LEU A 163 -16.07 8.37 6.41
CA LEU A 163 -16.05 6.94 6.15
C LEU A 163 -16.12 6.19 7.49
N SER A 164 -16.93 5.14 7.55
CA SER A 164 -17.08 4.32 8.76
C SER A 164 -15.96 3.30 8.83
N ASP A 165 -15.23 3.29 9.94
CA ASP A 165 -14.25 2.27 10.28
C ASP A 165 -14.77 1.47 11.48
N THR A 166 -15.55 0.42 11.20
CA THR A 166 -16.22 -0.41 12.22
C THR A 166 -17.08 0.40 13.21
N GLY A 167 -17.82 1.39 12.69
CA GLY A 167 -18.71 2.25 13.48
C GLY A 167 -18.03 3.50 14.06
N SER A 168 -16.70 3.61 13.92
CA SER A 168 -15.96 4.83 14.24
C SER A 168 -15.76 5.70 12.98
N CYS A 169 -15.47 6.98 13.19
CA CYS A 169 -15.21 7.92 12.11
C CYS A 169 -13.78 7.74 11.60
N ASN A 170 -13.57 7.42 10.33
CA ASN A 170 -12.24 7.32 9.73
C ASN A 170 -11.72 8.72 9.35
N ALA A 171 -10.59 9.13 9.92
CA ALA A 171 -9.93 10.41 9.68
C ALA A 171 -9.21 10.47 8.32
N GLY A 172 -9.08 9.35 7.63
CA GLY A 172 -8.52 9.27 6.28
C GLY A 172 -9.51 9.67 5.19
N PHE A 173 -10.81 9.75 5.47
CA PHE A 173 -11.80 10.27 4.52
C PHE A 173 -12.95 10.99 5.23
N VAL A 174 -12.93 12.31 5.19
CA VAL A 174 -13.88 13.17 5.92
C VAL A 174 -14.33 14.35 5.06
N TYR A 175 -15.64 14.56 4.98
CA TYR A 175 -16.26 15.74 4.39
C TYR A 175 -16.75 16.67 5.51
N ILE A 176 -16.31 17.93 5.50
CA ILE A 176 -16.44 18.84 6.65
C ILE A 176 -16.87 20.21 6.16
N LYS A 177 -18.03 20.68 6.61
CA LYS A 177 -18.50 22.05 6.39
C LYS A 177 -17.98 22.99 7.47
N PRO A 178 -17.73 24.25 7.16
CA PRO A 178 -17.37 25.24 8.16
C PRO A 178 -18.58 25.56 9.04
N SER A 179 -18.51 25.24 10.34
CA SER A 179 -19.55 25.59 11.31
C SER A 179 -18.94 25.73 12.71
N ASN A 180 -19.66 26.37 13.63
CA ASN A 180 -19.23 26.46 15.03
C ASN A 180 -18.95 25.07 15.63
N PHE A 181 -19.67 24.03 15.18
CA PHE A 181 -19.45 22.67 15.64
C PHE A 181 -18.14 22.07 15.10
N THR A 182 -17.90 22.14 13.80
CA THR A 182 -16.69 21.53 13.19
C THR A 182 -15.42 22.29 13.58
N ILE A 183 -15.50 23.62 13.69
CA ILE A 183 -14.40 24.45 14.20
C ILE A 183 -14.08 24.10 15.66
N ASP A 184 -15.08 23.88 16.52
CA ASP A 184 -14.85 23.44 17.91
C ASP A 184 -14.23 22.04 17.97
N VAL A 185 -14.71 21.10 17.15
CA VAL A 185 -14.13 19.75 17.03
C VAL A 185 -12.64 19.83 16.67
N TYR A 186 -12.30 20.52 15.59
CA TYR A 186 -10.91 20.61 15.13
C TYR A 186 -10.03 21.46 16.05
N THR A 187 -10.59 22.46 16.74
CA THR A 187 -9.87 23.21 17.78
C THR A 187 -9.52 22.31 18.96
N LYS A 188 -10.45 21.47 19.42
CA LYS A 188 -10.20 20.49 20.49
C LYS A 188 -9.22 19.41 20.05
N MET A 189 -9.30 18.93 18.81
CA MET A 189 -8.32 18.00 18.25
C MET A 189 -6.92 18.62 18.22
N LYS A 190 -6.78 19.87 17.75
CA LYS A 190 -5.51 20.61 17.79
C LYS A 190 -4.96 20.71 19.22
N ASN A 191 -5.80 21.03 20.21
CA ASN A 191 -5.37 21.10 21.60
C ASN A 191 -4.92 19.74 22.15
N LEU A 192 -5.61 18.65 21.80
CA LEU A 192 -5.20 17.28 22.15
C LEU A 192 -3.88 16.90 21.47
N ALA A 193 -3.72 17.21 20.19
CA ALA A 193 -2.49 16.97 19.43
C ALA A 193 -1.28 17.67 20.07
N ILE A 194 -1.46 18.91 20.55
CA ILE A 194 -0.40 19.69 21.20
C ILE A 194 -0.09 19.18 22.62
N SER A 195 -1.10 18.66 23.34
CA SER A 195 -0.97 18.25 24.74
C SER A 195 -0.72 16.75 24.94
N THR A 196 -0.87 15.93 23.91
CA THR A 196 -0.76 14.47 23.96
C THR A 196 0.03 13.91 22.79
N LYS A 197 0.27 12.60 22.77
CA LYS A 197 0.88 11.88 21.63
C LYS A 197 -0.15 11.06 20.83
N LEU A 198 -1.42 11.46 20.86
CA LEU A 198 -2.48 10.72 20.17
C LEU A 198 -2.40 10.97 18.66
N ASP A 199 -2.68 9.94 17.87
CA ASP A 199 -2.95 10.08 16.45
C ASP A 199 -4.30 10.79 16.21
N ASP A 200 -4.46 11.34 15.00
CA ASP A 200 -5.62 12.13 14.60
C ASP A 200 -6.93 11.32 14.57
N GLN A 201 -6.89 10.06 14.13
CA GLN A 201 -8.01 9.12 14.18
C GLN A 201 -8.53 8.97 15.61
N THR A 202 -7.63 8.73 16.56
CA THR A 202 -7.97 8.61 17.98
C THR A 202 -8.45 9.93 18.55
N ALA A 203 -7.81 11.06 18.20
CA ALA A 203 -8.20 12.39 18.65
C ALA A 203 -9.61 12.77 18.15
N LEU A 204 -9.90 12.55 16.87
CA LEU A 204 -11.20 12.83 16.24
C LEU A 204 -12.32 12.09 16.97
N ASN A 205 -12.17 10.78 17.15
CA ASN A 205 -13.22 9.97 17.78
C ASN A 205 -13.40 10.31 19.26
N LYS A 206 -12.32 10.60 20.01
CA LYS A 206 -12.42 11.06 21.41
C LYS A 206 -13.14 12.39 21.54
N VAL A 207 -12.83 13.36 20.67
CA VAL A 207 -13.48 14.68 20.69
C VAL A 207 -14.96 14.56 20.31
N LEU A 208 -15.27 13.82 19.24
CA LEU A 208 -16.65 13.58 18.83
C LEU A 208 -17.45 12.91 19.95
N GLN A 209 -16.91 11.87 20.58
CA GLN A 209 -17.54 11.20 21.71
C GLN A 209 -17.81 12.17 22.86
N SER A 210 -16.80 12.96 23.28
CA SER A 210 -16.94 13.91 24.39
C SER A 210 -17.97 15.01 24.12
N ILE A 211 -18.10 15.46 22.87
CA ILE A 211 -19.11 16.47 22.50
C ILE A 211 -20.51 15.82 22.47
N MET A 212 -20.63 14.61 21.94
CA MET A 212 -21.89 13.88 21.88
C MET A 212 -22.46 13.56 23.27
N GLU A 213 -21.61 13.19 24.23
CA GLU A 213 -22.00 12.95 25.62
C GLU A 213 -22.57 14.21 26.31
N LYS A 214 -22.17 15.40 25.86
CA LYS A 214 -22.61 16.68 26.44
C LYS A 214 -23.83 17.29 25.76
N ASN A 215 -24.12 16.95 24.50
CA ASN A 215 -25.24 17.51 23.76
C ASN A 215 -25.75 16.58 22.65
N THR A 216 -26.87 15.89 22.89
CA THR A 216 -27.47 14.95 21.94
C THR A 216 -27.99 15.59 20.65
N LYS A 217 -28.30 16.91 20.63
CA LYS A 217 -28.67 17.61 19.38
C LYS A 217 -27.51 17.67 18.38
N VAL A 218 -26.27 17.59 18.86
CA VAL A 218 -25.06 17.54 18.02
C VAL A 218 -24.93 16.21 17.29
N TYR A 219 -25.62 15.15 17.73
CA TYR A 219 -25.67 13.85 17.05
C TYR A 219 -26.11 13.99 15.58
N ARG A 220 -27.05 14.90 15.30
CA ARG A 220 -27.56 15.14 13.94
C ARG A 220 -26.58 15.87 13.01
N LYS A 221 -25.48 16.42 13.54
CA LYS A 221 -24.46 17.14 12.76
C LYS A 221 -23.36 16.24 12.23
N LYS A 222 -23.27 14.99 12.72
CA LYS A 222 -22.31 13.97 12.28
C LYS A 222 -23.03 12.87 11.51
N LYS A 223 -22.45 12.44 10.40
CA LYS A 223 -22.87 11.28 9.62
C LYS A 223 -21.74 10.28 9.45
N LEU A 224 -22.03 9.01 9.66
CA LEU A 224 -21.22 7.93 9.10
C LEU A 224 -21.70 7.68 7.67
N LEU A 225 -20.79 7.74 6.71
CA LEU A 225 -21.09 7.46 5.31
C LEU A 225 -21.49 5.99 5.15
N SER A 226 -22.36 5.72 4.17
CA SER A 226 -22.90 4.38 3.95
C SER A 226 -21.79 3.38 3.70
N VAL A 227 -21.71 2.33 4.52
CA VAL A 227 -20.71 1.26 4.38
C VAL A 227 -20.83 0.52 3.04
N SER A 228 -21.99 0.55 2.37
CA SER A 228 -22.14 -0.06 1.05
C SER A 228 -21.45 0.74 -0.07
N LYS A 229 -21.33 2.07 0.10
CA LYS A 229 -20.72 2.99 -0.88
C LYS A 229 -19.29 3.41 -0.50
N TYR A 230 -18.98 3.53 0.78
CA TYR A 230 -17.70 4.01 1.30
C TYR A 230 -17.08 2.92 2.17
N GLN A 231 -16.15 2.17 1.58
CA GLN A 231 -15.63 0.94 2.17
C GLN A 231 -14.28 1.19 2.86
N CYS A 232 -14.17 0.80 4.13
CA CYS A 232 -12.85 0.60 4.72
C CYS A 232 -12.21 -0.70 4.19
N GLY A 233 -10.91 -0.86 4.42
CA GLY A 233 -10.16 -2.00 3.90
C GLY A 233 -10.61 -3.35 4.45
N LEU A 234 -11.16 -3.40 5.67
CA LEU A 234 -11.76 -4.63 6.22
C LEU A 234 -12.95 -5.07 5.37
N GLU A 235 -13.90 -4.17 5.13
CA GLU A 235 -15.12 -4.48 4.37
C GLU A 235 -14.80 -4.79 2.90
N TYR A 236 -13.94 -3.99 2.27
CA TYR A 236 -13.64 -4.15 0.84
C TYR A 236 -12.80 -5.40 0.54
N PHE A 237 -11.68 -5.59 1.24
CA PHE A 237 -10.71 -6.63 0.88
C PHE A 237 -10.99 -7.94 1.62
N GLU A 238 -11.30 -7.89 2.91
CA GLU A 238 -11.42 -9.10 3.73
C GLU A 238 -12.83 -9.69 3.67
N HIS A 239 -13.86 -8.92 4.04
CA HIS A 239 -15.26 -9.36 3.99
C HIS A 239 -15.78 -9.48 2.55
N GLY A 240 -15.40 -8.54 1.68
CA GLY A 240 -15.68 -8.61 0.25
C GLY A 240 -14.86 -9.68 -0.50
N HIS A 241 -13.93 -10.35 0.17
CA HIS A 241 -13.04 -11.37 -0.39
C HIS A 241 -12.28 -10.93 -1.66
N ARG A 242 -11.90 -9.65 -1.73
CA ARG A 242 -11.21 -9.05 -2.88
C ARG A 242 -9.70 -9.17 -2.72
N TYR A 243 -9.16 -10.34 -3.01
CA TYR A 243 -7.72 -10.61 -2.89
C TYR A 243 -6.98 -10.56 -4.23
N PHE A 244 -7.70 -10.71 -5.34
CA PHE A 244 -7.14 -10.82 -6.70
C PHE A 244 -7.93 -9.97 -7.69
N ALA A 245 -7.32 -9.68 -8.85
CA ALA A 245 -7.91 -8.87 -9.92
C ALA A 245 -9.26 -9.39 -10.46
N ASP A 246 -9.47 -10.71 -10.42
CA ASP A 246 -10.70 -11.39 -10.85
C ASP A 246 -11.75 -11.54 -9.72
N SER A 247 -11.48 -11.01 -8.53
CA SER A 247 -12.45 -11.03 -7.44
C SER A 247 -13.64 -10.13 -7.76
N ALA A 248 -14.85 -10.58 -7.38
CA ALA A 248 -16.10 -9.85 -7.60
C ALA A 248 -15.99 -8.37 -7.26
N THR A 249 -16.46 -7.48 -8.14
CA THR A 249 -16.39 -6.03 -7.95
C THR A 249 -17.45 -5.49 -7.00
N CYS A 250 -17.30 -4.23 -6.59
CA CYS A 250 -18.32 -3.49 -5.87
C CYS A 250 -18.85 -2.36 -6.75
N PRO A 251 -19.87 -2.62 -7.61
CA PRO A 251 -20.38 -1.63 -8.55
C PRO A 251 -20.95 -0.37 -7.89
N GLN A 252 -21.53 -0.51 -6.69
CA GLN A 252 -22.10 0.60 -5.93
C GLN A 252 -21.07 1.39 -5.11
N CYS A 253 -19.83 0.92 -5.02
CA CYS A 253 -18.80 1.59 -4.24
C CYS A 253 -18.36 2.89 -4.92
N ILE A 254 -18.15 3.92 -4.10
CA ILE A 254 -17.66 5.24 -4.48
C ILE A 254 -16.22 5.41 -3.99
N VAL A 255 -15.91 4.97 -2.77
CA VAL A 255 -14.60 5.14 -2.14
C VAL A 255 -14.15 3.85 -1.49
N VAL A 256 -12.86 3.54 -1.65
CA VAL A 256 -12.19 2.42 -1.00
C VAL A 256 -10.94 2.92 -0.31
N HIS A 257 -10.82 2.68 1.00
CA HIS A 257 -9.62 2.99 1.76
C HIS A 257 -8.74 1.74 1.92
N ASN A 258 -7.45 1.88 1.61
CA ASN A 258 -6.42 0.85 1.80
C ASN A 258 -5.93 0.76 3.26
N ASN A 259 -6.79 0.99 4.25
CA ASN A 259 -6.50 0.75 5.66
C ASN A 259 -6.67 -0.74 6.03
N TRP A 260 -6.51 -1.11 7.31
CA TRP A 260 -6.45 -2.51 7.77
C TRP A 260 -5.27 -3.33 7.23
N ILE A 261 -4.22 -2.64 6.76
CA ILE A 261 -2.92 -3.24 6.42
C ILE A 261 -1.80 -2.28 6.80
N VAL A 262 -0.67 -2.82 7.25
CA VAL A 262 0.49 -2.03 7.69
C VAL A 262 1.59 -2.03 6.62
N SER A 263 2.34 -0.93 6.57
CA SER A 263 3.42 -0.61 5.62
C SER A 263 2.93 -0.12 4.25
N LYS A 264 3.72 0.78 3.67
CA LYS A 264 3.47 1.34 2.34
C LYS A 264 3.61 0.26 1.25
N GLU A 265 4.59 -0.62 1.42
CA GLU A 265 4.92 -1.71 0.49
C GLU A 265 3.74 -2.68 0.37
N ALA A 266 3.15 -3.07 1.49
CA ALA A 266 1.97 -3.95 1.49
C ALA A 266 0.73 -3.26 0.90
N LYS A 267 0.53 -1.96 1.15
CA LYS A 267 -0.54 -1.17 0.54
C LYS A 267 -0.40 -1.11 -0.99
N ARG A 268 0.82 -0.85 -1.47
CA ARG A 268 1.14 -0.84 -2.91
C ARG A 268 0.93 -2.21 -3.54
N TYR A 269 1.47 -3.26 -2.93
CA TYR A 269 1.27 -4.65 -3.37
C TYR A 269 -0.21 -5.00 -3.48
N ARG A 270 -1.01 -4.73 -2.42
CA ARG A 270 -2.45 -5.01 -2.40
C ARG A 270 -3.19 -4.30 -3.54
N PHE A 271 -2.91 -3.02 -3.78
CA PHE A 271 -3.54 -2.29 -4.89
C PHE A 271 -3.14 -2.81 -6.27
N ARG A 272 -1.88 -3.22 -6.47
CA ARG A 272 -1.44 -3.83 -7.73
C ARG A 272 -2.10 -5.18 -7.98
N GLU A 273 -2.18 -6.03 -6.95
CA GLU A 273 -2.80 -7.35 -7.00
C GLU A 273 -4.29 -7.32 -7.39
N VAL A 274 -4.99 -6.23 -7.08
CA VAL A 274 -6.42 -6.04 -7.43
C VAL A 274 -6.67 -5.01 -8.53
N LEU A 275 -5.64 -4.62 -9.30
CA LEU A 275 -5.72 -3.63 -10.39
C LEU A 275 -6.28 -2.25 -9.99
N LEU A 276 -6.01 -1.82 -8.77
CA LEU A 276 -6.27 -0.46 -8.27
C LEU A 276 -5.02 0.44 -8.29
N TRP A 277 -3.96 -0.01 -8.98
CA TRP A 277 -2.72 0.75 -9.16
C TRP A 277 -2.46 1.07 -10.63
N SER A 278 -2.62 2.33 -11.05
CA SER A 278 -2.36 2.78 -12.41
C SER A 278 -0.96 3.38 -12.62
N TYR A 279 -0.35 3.97 -11.59
CA TYR A 279 0.89 4.72 -11.73
C TYR A 279 2.03 3.82 -12.24
N ASP A 280 2.63 4.21 -13.37
CA ASP A 280 3.65 3.44 -14.07
C ASP A 280 5.05 4.02 -13.84
N ASP A 281 5.58 3.72 -12.67
CA ASP A 281 6.87 4.26 -12.23
C ASP A 281 8.02 3.67 -13.04
N ASN A 282 8.71 4.52 -13.82
CA ASN A 282 9.89 4.13 -14.61
C ASN A 282 9.67 2.88 -15.50
N GLY A 283 8.47 2.76 -16.09
CA GLY A 283 8.12 1.63 -16.95
C GLY A 283 7.89 0.32 -16.18
N TYR A 284 7.45 0.39 -14.93
CA TYR A 284 7.07 -0.78 -14.12
C TYR A 284 6.19 -1.78 -14.90
N TYR A 285 5.21 -1.26 -15.65
CA TYR A 285 4.34 -2.01 -16.56
C TYR A 285 4.74 -1.86 -18.03
N SER A 286 5.05 -0.65 -18.50
CA SER A 286 5.19 -0.37 -19.94
C SER A 286 6.54 -0.69 -20.56
N ASN A 287 7.54 -1.13 -19.79
CA ASN A 287 8.86 -1.43 -20.31
C ASN A 287 8.84 -2.65 -21.26
N THR A 288 9.10 -2.43 -22.53
CA THR A 288 9.05 -3.44 -23.61
C THR A 288 10.27 -4.36 -23.67
N THR A 289 11.32 -4.07 -22.90
CA THR A 289 12.59 -4.79 -22.92
C THR A 289 12.78 -5.70 -21.73
N THR A 290 12.01 -5.51 -20.66
CA THR A 290 12.11 -6.33 -19.45
C THR A 290 11.72 -7.77 -19.78
N LYS A 291 12.54 -8.71 -19.31
CA LYS A 291 12.27 -10.14 -19.43
C LYS A 291 11.71 -10.67 -18.12
N TYR A 292 10.77 -11.60 -18.22
CA TYR A 292 10.02 -12.14 -17.10
C TYR A 292 10.17 -13.66 -17.00
N LEU A 293 9.90 -14.16 -15.80
CA LEU A 293 9.72 -15.57 -15.49
C LEU A 293 8.43 -15.70 -14.69
N MET A 294 7.56 -16.62 -15.09
CA MET A 294 6.36 -16.96 -14.34
C MET A 294 6.34 -18.45 -14.03
N TYR A 295 5.60 -18.83 -13.00
CA TYR A 295 5.40 -20.23 -12.64
C TYR A 295 4.02 -20.45 -12.06
N SER A 296 3.57 -21.70 -11.99
CA SER A 296 2.31 -22.07 -11.34
C SER A 296 2.52 -22.87 -10.06
N ASN A 297 1.56 -22.75 -9.14
CA ASN A 297 1.45 -23.57 -7.93
C ASN A 297 0.32 -24.59 -8.10
N PRO A 298 0.57 -25.77 -8.70
CA PRO A 298 -0.47 -26.75 -8.96
C PRO A 298 -1.08 -27.28 -7.65
N THR A 299 -2.39 -27.50 -7.65
CA THR A 299 -3.17 -27.89 -6.46
C THR A 299 -3.16 -29.39 -6.16
N SER A 300 -2.72 -30.21 -7.12
CA SER A 300 -2.62 -31.68 -7.02
C SER A 300 -1.21 -32.12 -6.62
N ILE A 301 -0.93 -32.09 -5.32
CA ILE A 301 0.35 -32.53 -4.72
C ILE A 301 0.15 -33.93 -4.10
N ARG A 302 1.05 -34.89 -4.35
CA ARG A 302 0.96 -36.28 -3.85
C ARG A 302 1.04 -36.38 -2.33
N THR A 303 1.83 -35.51 -1.72
CA THR A 303 2.07 -35.50 -0.28
C THR A 303 1.07 -34.56 0.40
N SER A 304 -0.03 -35.13 0.92
CA SER A 304 -1.07 -34.43 1.68
C SER A 304 -0.60 -33.76 2.98
N THR A 305 0.62 -34.06 3.43
CA THR A 305 1.22 -33.61 4.70
C THR A 305 2.12 -32.38 4.58
N ILE A 306 2.40 -31.87 3.38
CA ILE A 306 3.21 -30.66 3.30
C ILE A 306 2.30 -29.47 3.57
N ASN A 307 2.63 -28.70 4.62
CA ASN A 307 2.09 -27.37 4.83
C ASN A 307 2.31 -26.56 3.54
N SER A 308 1.26 -26.42 2.71
CA SER A 308 1.32 -25.91 1.33
C SER A 308 2.08 -24.58 1.24
N SER A 309 1.93 -23.76 2.27
CA SER A 309 2.65 -22.50 2.43
C SER A 309 4.18 -22.63 2.35
N ASN A 310 4.79 -23.65 2.95
CA ASN A 310 6.25 -23.78 2.94
C ASN A 310 6.77 -24.21 1.55
N VAL A 311 6.07 -25.12 0.88
CA VAL A 311 6.47 -25.59 -0.47
C VAL A 311 6.28 -24.49 -1.51
N GLU A 312 5.20 -23.74 -1.46
CA GLU A 312 4.98 -22.64 -2.40
C GLU A 312 5.93 -21.46 -2.14
N LEU A 313 6.31 -21.20 -0.88
CA LEU A 313 7.37 -20.23 -0.58
C LEU A 313 8.74 -20.73 -1.05
N ASP A 314 9.03 -22.03 -0.95
CA ASP A 314 10.25 -22.62 -1.51
C ASP A 314 10.27 -22.56 -3.06
N ALA A 315 9.12 -22.74 -3.70
CA ALA A 315 8.95 -22.48 -5.13
C ALA A 315 9.23 -21.01 -5.48
N LEU A 316 8.76 -20.06 -4.66
CA LEU A 316 9.08 -18.64 -4.83
C LEU A 316 10.58 -18.37 -4.68
N LYS A 317 11.26 -18.97 -3.70
CA LYS A 317 12.72 -18.84 -3.56
C LYS A 317 13.45 -19.38 -4.79
N THR A 318 12.99 -20.49 -5.35
CA THR A 318 13.49 -21.02 -6.64
C THR A 318 13.26 -20.02 -7.75
N ALA A 319 12.05 -19.47 -7.89
CA ALA A 319 11.72 -18.50 -8.93
C ALA A 319 12.61 -17.26 -8.85
N LEU A 320 12.84 -16.74 -7.65
CA LEU A 320 13.74 -15.59 -7.42
C LEU A 320 15.19 -15.93 -7.78
N PHE A 321 15.64 -17.16 -7.51
CA PHE A 321 16.98 -17.62 -7.88
C PHE A 321 17.12 -17.71 -9.41
N LEU A 322 16.16 -18.35 -10.08
CA LEU A 322 16.12 -18.40 -11.55
C LEU A 322 16.04 -16.99 -12.16
N GLY A 323 15.22 -16.10 -11.59
CA GLY A 323 15.14 -14.70 -12.00
C GLY A 323 16.45 -13.95 -11.81
N HIS A 324 17.21 -14.26 -10.74
CA HIS A 324 18.53 -13.69 -10.53
C HIS A 324 19.55 -14.18 -11.57
N VAL A 325 19.64 -15.50 -11.77
CA VAL A 325 20.59 -16.13 -12.70
C VAL A 325 20.31 -15.74 -14.16
N LEU A 326 19.03 -15.71 -14.54
CA LEU A 326 18.61 -15.44 -15.92
C LEU A 326 18.32 -13.96 -16.20
N ASN A 327 18.55 -13.08 -15.21
CA ASN A 327 18.21 -11.65 -15.25
C ASN A 327 16.76 -11.38 -15.70
N ARG A 328 15.81 -12.02 -15.01
CA ARG A 328 14.37 -11.94 -15.26
C ARG A 328 13.60 -11.49 -14.02
N VAL A 329 12.54 -10.73 -14.22
CA VAL A 329 11.60 -10.33 -13.17
C VAL A 329 10.58 -11.45 -12.94
N VAL A 330 10.37 -11.83 -11.69
CA VAL A 330 9.47 -12.94 -11.32
C VAL A 330 8.02 -12.47 -11.26
N ILE A 331 7.12 -13.15 -11.95
CA ILE A 331 5.67 -12.92 -11.83
C ILE A 331 5.13 -13.93 -10.82
N LEU A 332 4.51 -13.42 -9.76
CA LEU A 332 4.05 -14.23 -8.65
C LEU A 332 2.82 -15.08 -9.05
N PRO A 333 2.76 -16.35 -8.62
CA PRO A 333 1.56 -17.14 -8.72
C PRO A 333 0.58 -16.75 -7.62
N ARG A 334 -0.57 -17.42 -7.61
CA ARG A 334 -1.39 -17.53 -6.41
C ARG A 334 -0.80 -18.57 -5.47
N PHE A 335 -1.02 -18.36 -4.19
CA PHE A 335 -0.53 -19.24 -3.13
C PHE A 335 -1.74 -19.85 -2.40
N SER A 336 -1.66 -21.11 -2.01
CA SER A 336 -2.75 -21.90 -1.45
C SER A 336 -2.60 -22.04 0.06
N LEU A 337 -3.71 -21.83 0.76
CA LEU A 337 -3.89 -22.26 2.14
C LEU A 337 -4.09 -23.78 2.20
N THR A 338 -3.97 -24.35 3.40
CA THR A 338 -4.18 -25.79 3.65
C THR A 338 -5.58 -26.29 3.23
N ASN A 339 -6.57 -25.40 3.20
CA ASN A 339 -7.94 -25.67 2.73
C ASN A 339 -8.15 -25.39 1.23
N LYS A 340 -7.06 -25.31 0.44
CA LYS A 340 -7.05 -25.00 -1.01
C LYS A 340 -7.59 -23.62 -1.39
N ARG A 341 -7.84 -22.72 -0.43
CA ARG A 341 -8.19 -21.33 -0.74
C ARG A 341 -6.95 -20.55 -1.13
N GLU A 342 -7.05 -19.76 -2.18
CA GLU A 342 -5.95 -18.93 -2.66
C GLU A 342 -5.84 -17.62 -1.85
N ARG A 343 -4.60 -17.18 -1.66
CA ARG A 343 -4.23 -15.93 -1.00
C ARG A 343 -3.01 -15.29 -1.70
N PRO A 344 -2.85 -13.96 -1.62
CA PRO A 344 -1.73 -13.23 -2.20
C PRO A 344 -0.53 -13.18 -1.23
N LEU A 345 0.68 -12.92 -1.73
CA LEU A 345 1.95 -13.16 -1.01
C LEU A 345 2.03 -12.49 0.38
N ASN A 346 1.40 -11.33 0.54
CA ASN A 346 1.34 -10.61 1.82
C ASN A 346 0.59 -11.38 2.93
N ASN A 347 -0.06 -12.51 2.64
CA ASN A 347 -0.62 -13.40 3.65
C ASN A 347 0.46 -14.24 4.38
N TRP A 348 1.66 -14.35 3.83
CA TRP A 348 2.73 -15.19 4.40
C TRP A 348 3.94 -14.41 4.88
N ILE A 349 4.38 -13.41 4.11
CA ILE A 349 5.63 -12.68 4.40
C ILE A 349 5.43 -11.18 4.48
N LYS A 350 6.35 -10.53 5.18
CA LYS A 350 6.34 -9.08 5.41
C LYS A 350 6.78 -8.35 4.15
N MET A 351 5.86 -7.65 3.48
CA MET A 351 6.13 -6.99 2.20
C MET A 351 7.21 -5.92 2.30
N SER A 352 7.35 -5.22 3.44
CA SER A 352 8.45 -4.28 3.65
C SER A 352 9.83 -4.94 3.67
N CYS A 353 9.95 -6.14 4.24
CA CYS A 353 11.19 -6.92 4.20
C CYS A 353 11.44 -7.49 2.80
N PHE A 354 10.39 -7.99 2.15
CA PHE A 354 10.48 -8.55 0.81
C PHE A 354 10.89 -7.49 -0.23
N ASP A 355 10.22 -6.34 -0.24
CA ASP A 355 10.54 -5.23 -1.12
C ASP A 355 11.95 -4.68 -0.85
N ASN A 356 12.39 -4.59 0.41
CA ASN A 356 13.74 -4.11 0.70
C ASN A 356 14.85 -4.93 -0.01
N GLN A 357 14.59 -6.22 -0.27
CA GLN A 357 15.56 -7.11 -0.95
C GLN A 357 15.27 -7.33 -2.44
N PHE A 358 14.00 -7.29 -2.83
CA PHE A 358 13.52 -7.71 -4.15
C PHE A 358 12.67 -6.65 -4.88
N PHE A 359 12.69 -5.38 -4.45
CA PHE A 359 12.01 -4.29 -5.17
C PHE A 359 12.41 -4.27 -6.65
N GLY A 360 11.42 -4.22 -7.53
CA GLY A 360 11.61 -4.25 -8.99
C GLY A 360 11.95 -5.63 -9.57
N LYS A 361 12.27 -6.64 -8.74
CA LYS A 361 12.61 -8.02 -9.15
C LYS A 361 11.43 -8.98 -9.18
N TYR A 362 10.24 -8.51 -8.81
CA TYR A 362 9.00 -9.26 -8.97
C TYR A 362 7.84 -8.39 -9.48
N ARG A 363 6.74 -9.04 -9.86
CA ARG A 363 5.43 -8.46 -10.17
C ARG A 363 4.32 -9.32 -9.55
N GLU A 364 3.23 -8.67 -9.19
CA GLU A 364 2.00 -9.28 -8.66
C GLU A 364 1.37 -10.28 -9.64
N ASN A 365 0.50 -11.16 -9.17
CA ASN A 365 -0.19 -12.13 -10.03
C ASN A 365 -1.00 -11.43 -11.15
N ALA A 366 -1.55 -10.26 -10.82
CA ALA A 366 -2.37 -9.46 -11.71
C ALA A 366 -1.59 -8.73 -12.83
N PHE A 367 -0.26 -8.81 -12.87
CA PHE A 367 0.58 -7.99 -13.74
C PHE A 367 0.13 -7.99 -15.20
N PHE A 368 -0.04 -9.16 -15.82
CA PHE A 368 -0.42 -9.25 -17.23
C PHE A 368 -1.84 -8.76 -17.53
N HIS A 369 -2.70 -8.65 -16.52
CA HIS A 369 -4.04 -8.06 -16.68
C HIS A 369 -4.02 -6.53 -16.68
N HIS A 370 -2.89 -5.91 -16.30
CA HIS A 370 -2.78 -4.46 -16.33
C HIS A 370 -2.74 -3.92 -17.78
N PRO A 371 -3.50 -2.85 -18.10
CA PRO A 371 -3.62 -2.34 -19.46
C PRO A 371 -2.32 -1.73 -20.01
N LYS A 372 -1.43 -1.23 -19.15
CA LYS A 372 -0.14 -0.66 -19.57
C LYS A 372 0.92 -1.72 -19.90
N VAL A 373 0.68 -3.02 -19.65
CA VAL A 373 1.63 -4.06 -20.05
C VAL A 373 1.59 -4.25 -21.57
N PRO A 374 2.72 -4.15 -22.28
CA PRO A 374 2.76 -4.26 -23.74
C PRO A 374 2.25 -5.61 -24.26
N GLN A 375 1.51 -5.59 -25.37
CA GLN A 375 0.90 -6.78 -25.95
C GLN A 375 1.96 -7.79 -26.41
N ASN A 376 3.09 -7.32 -26.96
CA ASN A 376 4.21 -8.19 -27.35
C ASN A 376 4.84 -8.95 -26.17
N ILE A 377 4.70 -8.47 -24.93
CA ILE A 377 5.14 -9.22 -23.74
C ILE A 377 4.09 -10.27 -23.36
N LYS A 378 2.80 -9.95 -23.48
CA LYS A 378 1.68 -10.87 -23.16
C LYS A 378 1.61 -12.06 -24.12
N ASP A 379 2.01 -11.84 -25.37
CA ASP A 379 1.93 -12.87 -26.42
C ASP A 379 3.21 -13.73 -26.54
N ASP A 380 4.34 -13.27 -25.98
CA ASP A 380 5.64 -13.96 -26.06
C ASP A 380 5.95 -14.75 -24.78
N ILE A 381 5.10 -15.76 -24.53
CA ILE A 381 5.20 -16.70 -23.41
C ILE A 381 5.58 -18.08 -23.95
N THR A 382 6.63 -18.69 -23.40
CA THR A 382 7.05 -20.04 -23.81
C THR A 382 6.00 -21.10 -23.44
N THR A 383 6.06 -22.25 -24.12
CA THR A 383 5.48 -23.48 -23.57
C THR A 383 6.08 -23.76 -22.18
N PRO A 384 5.35 -24.43 -21.26
CA PRO A 384 5.82 -24.57 -19.89
C PRO A 384 7.06 -25.48 -19.79
N PHE A 385 8.05 -25.04 -19.03
CA PHE A 385 9.19 -25.87 -18.61
C PHE A 385 8.87 -26.63 -17.32
N TRP A 386 9.49 -27.78 -17.13
CA TRP A 386 9.52 -28.48 -15.85
C TRP A 386 10.92 -28.95 -15.51
N ILE A 387 11.47 -28.45 -14.41
CA ILE A 387 12.75 -28.92 -13.87
C ILE A 387 12.49 -30.22 -13.12
N LYS A 388 12.95 -31.33 -13.69
CA LYS A 388 12.70 -32.67 -13.19
C LYS A 388 13.84 -33.11 -12.25
N THR A 389 13.63 -32.91 -10.96
CA THR A 389 14.45 -33.49 -9.87
C THR A 389 13.74 -34.69 -9.22
N GLU A 390 14.48 -35.57 -8.55
CA GLU A 390 13.91 -36.65 -7.71
C GLU A 390 12.79 -36.15 -6.79
N LYS A 391 12.99 -34.99 -6.14
CA LYS A 391 12.01 -34.36 -5.25
C LYS A 391 10.79 -33.81 -6.00
N SER A 392 10.99 -33.12 -7.12
CA SER A 392 9.89 -32.56 -7.91
C SER A 392 8.95 -33.65 -8.43
N VAL A 393 9.49 -34.80 -8.84
CA VAL A 393 8.74 -35.96 -9.32
C VAL A 393 7.90 -36.56 -8.19
N ALA A 394 8.46 -36.64 -6.98
CA ALA A 394 7.74 -37.14 -5.81
C ALA A 394 6.57 -36.24 -5.37
N MET A 395 6.61 -34.94 -5.71
CA MET A 395 5.61 -33.96 -5.25
C MET A 395 4.37 -33.88 -6.15
N LEU A 396 4.46 -34.09 -7.47
CA LEU A 396 3.34 -33.90 -8.39
C LEU A 396 2.52 -35.17 -8.61
N VAL A 397 1.18 -35.10 -8.52
CA VAL A 397 0.29 -36.26 -8.76
C VAL A 397 0.30 -36.66 -10.23
N HIS A 398 0.16 -35.66 -11.11
CA HIS A 398 0.11 -35.82 -12.55
C HIS A 398 1.28 -35.10 -13.20
N HIS A 399 1.86 -35.73 -14.22
CA HIS A 399 2.84 -35.10 -15.08
C HIS A 399 2.07 -34.39 -16.21
N PRO A 400 2.30 -33.09 -16.44
CA PRO A 400 1.64 -32.39 -17.53
C PRO A 400 2.05 -32.96 -18.89
N SER A 401 1.11 -32.98 -19.83
CA SER A 401 1.43 -33.09 -21.26
C SER A 401 1.93 -31.75 -21.80
N ASP A 402 2.66 -31.76 -22.92
CA ASP A 402 3.11 -30.55 -23.63
C ASP A 402 4.04 -29.62 -22.83
N ILE A 403 5.04 -30.23 -22.17
CA ILE A 403 6.06 -29.52 -21.39
C ILE A 403 7.48 -29.85 -21.85
N THR A 404 8.37 -28.87 -21.72
CA THR A 404 9.80 -29.08 -21.95
C THR A 404 10.47 -29.52 -20.65
N LEU A 405 11.02 -30.73 -20.64
CA LEU A 405 11.71 -31.31 -19.48
C LEU A 405 13.16 -30.80 -19.40
N LEU A 406 13.55 -30.32 -18.22
CA LEU A 406 14.91 -29.92 -17.89
C LEU A 406 15.41 -30.82 -16.76
N THR A 407 16.42 -31.64 -16.99
CA THR A 407 16.89 -32.61 -16.00
C THR A 407 18.34 -32.29 -15.62
N PRO A 408 18.63 -31.97 -14.36
CA PRO A 408 20.00 -31.81 -13.88
C PRO A 408 20.82 -33.09 -14.06
N HIS A 409 22.13 -32.97 -14.31
CA HIS A 409 23.01 -34.12 -14.51
C HIS A 409 23.01 -35.11 -13.33
N ASP A 410 22.86 -34.61 -12.09
CA ASP A 410 22.82 -35.43 -10.88
C ASP A 410 21.41 -35.86 -10.46
N ASN A 411 20.38 -35.51 -11.24
CA ASN A 411 18.95 -35.69 -10.97
C ASN A 411 18.42 -35.03 -9.68
N ARG A 412 19.24 -34.25 -8.96
CA ARG A 412 18.92 -33.69 -7.65
C ARG A 412 18.83 -32.17 -7.68
N THR A 413 19.86 -31.48 -8.17
CA THR A 413 19.96 -30.01 -8.11
C THR A 413 20.56 -29.45 -9.40
N ALA A 414 19.92 -28.45 -9.98
CA ALA A 414 20.47 -27.75 -11.14
C ALA A 414 21.59 -26.79 -10.72
N THR A 415 22.75 -26.86 -11.38
CA THR A 415 23.81 -25.85 -11.20
C THR A 415 23.47 -24.57 -11.96
N THR A 416 24.16 -23.47 -11.62
CA THR A 416 24.01 -22.19 -12.34
C THR A 416 24.38 -22.34 -13.80
N GLU A 417 25.43 -23.10 -14.11
CA GLU A 417 25.90 -23.36 -15.48
C GLU A 417 24.85 -24.13 -16.28
N GLU A 418 24.25 -25.17 -15.71
CA GLU A 418 23.16 -25.92 -16.35
C GLU A 418 21.95 -25.02 -16.63
N ILE A 419 21.55 -24.19 -15.65
CA ILE A 419 20.45 -23.23 -15.82
C ILE A 419 20.75 -22.25 -16.95
N VAL A 420 21.94 -21.66 -16.97
CA VAL A 420 22.33 -20.71 -18.03
C VAL A 420 22.33 -21.41 -19.39
N ASP A 421 22.81 -22.65 -19.46
CA ASP A 421 22.86 -23.42 -20.69
C ASP A 421 21.46 -23.72 -21.24
N TRP A 422 20.53 -24.19 -20.39
CA TRP A 422 19.15 -24.50 -20.79
C TRP A 422 18.41 -23.31 -21.40
N PHE A 423 18.71 -22.09 -20.97
CA PHE A 423 17.99 -20.88 -21.39
C PHE A 423 18.79 -19.96 -22.31
N ARG A 424 20.02 -20.33 -22.71
CA ARG A 424 20.93 -19.49 -23.49
C ARG A 424 20.31 -18.96 -24.79
N ASP A 425 19.61 -19.83 -25.51
CA ASP A 425 19.05 -19.52 -26.83
C ASP A 425 17.58 -19.07 -26.79
N ILE A 426 16.97 -19.02 -25.59
CA ILE A 426 15.56 -18.66 -25.44
C ILE A 426 15.39 -17.15 -25.34
N LYS A 427 14.91 -16.54 -26.43
CA LYS A 427 14.71 -15.08 -26.54
C LYS A 427 13.38 -14.59 -26.01
N SER A 428 12.43 -15.48 -25.72
CA SER A 428 11.07 -15.11 -25.31
C SER A 428 11.03 -14.15 -24.12
N ALA A 429 10.07 -13.24 -24.16
CA ALA A 429 9.79 -12.25 -23.14
C ALA A 429 9.52 -12.91 -21.80
N VAL A 430 8.76 -14.00 -21.77
CA VAL A 430 8.33 -14.68 -20.55
C VAL A 430 8.69 -16.17 -20.60
N LEU A 431 9.52 -16.61 -19.66
CA LEU A 431 9.69 -18.05 -19.41
C LEU A 431 8.55 -18.53 -18.52
N ASN A 432 7.84 -19.56 -18.96
CA ASN A 432 6.76 -20.16 -18.19
C ASN A 432 7.20 -21.49 -17.59
N PHE A 433 7.06 -21.66 -16.28
CA PHE A 433 7.33 -22.92 -15.60
C PHE A 433 6.03 -23.54 -15.11
N HIS A 434 5.82 -24.82 -15.40
CA HIS A 434 4.64 -25.52 -14.91
C HIS A 434 4.58 -25.54 -13.38
N SER A 435 5.71 -25.84 -12.73
CA SER A 435 5.86 -25.84 -11.28
C SER A 435 7.34 -25.71 -10.90
N LEU A 436 7.60 -25.17 -9.71
CA LEU A 436 8.92 -25.11 -9.10
C LEU A 436 8.97 -25.85 -7.75
N TYR A 437 8.05 -26.79 -7.53
CA TYR A 437 8.05 -27.64 -6.34
C TYR A 437 9.24 -28.60 -6.31
N GLY A 438 9.85 -28.74 -5.14
CA GLY A 438 10.94 -29.70 -4.93
C GLY A 438 12.27 -29.31 -5.58
N ILE A 439 12.42 -28.06 -6.02
CA ILE A 439 13.66 -27.54 -6.62
C ILE A 439 14.54 -26.86 -5.58
N PHE A 440 13.96 -26.04 -4.71
CA PHE A 440 14.71 -25.37 -3.65
C PHE A 440 15.22 -26.39 -2.62
N SER A 441 16.50 -26.30 -2.28
CA SER A 441 17.05 -27.02 -1.13
C SER A 441 18.15 -26.23 -0.43
N SER A 442 18.01 -26.05 0.89
CA SER A 442 19.02 -25.42 1.74
C SER A 442 20.28 -26.27 1.94
N GLN A 443 20.23 -27.56 1.58
CA GLN A 443 21.30 -28.53 1.83
C GLN A 443 22.29 -28.69 0.66
N TYR A 444 21.93 -28.21 -0.54
CA TYR A 444 22.69 -28.48 -1.79
C TYR A 444 23.15 -27.20 -2.48
N VAL A 445 23.39 -26.14 -1.71
CA VAL A 445 23.71 -24.81 -2.26
C VAL A 445 25.18 -24.75 -2.69
N PRO A 446 25.49 -24.38 -3.95
CA PRO A 446 26.87 -24.21 -4.40
C PRO A 446 27.57 -23.08 -3.63
N LYS A 447 28.82 -23.31 -3.21
CA LYS A 447 29.62 -22.38 -2.41
C LYS A 447 30.30 -21.31 -3.26
N SER A 448 29.52 -20.47 -3.95
CA SER A 448 30.03 -19.24 -4.54
C SER A 448 29.60 -18.03 -3.71
N PHE A 449 30.44 -17.00 -3.66
CA PHE A 449 30.15 -15.77 -2.92
C PHE A 449 28.86 -15.08 -3.40
N GLU A 450 28.58 -15.12 -4.69
CA GLU A 450 27.36 -14.54 -5.27
C GLU A 450 26.10 -15.30 -4.83
N ILE A 451 26.19 -16.63 -4.79
CA ILE A 451 25.10 -17.48 -4.32
C ILE A 451 24.87 -17.22 -2.82
N GLU A 452 25.91 -17.21 -1.99
CA GLU A 452 25.78 -16.89 -0.55
C GLU A 452 25.09 -15.53 -0.33
N ARG A 453 25.45 -14.51 -1.12
CA ARG A 453 24.81 -13.19 -1.04
C ARG A 453 23.33 -13.25 -1.40
N PHE A 454 22.96 -14.02 -2.43
CA PHE A 454 21.56 -14.23 -2.79
C PHE A 454 20.77 -14.90 -1.66
N TYR A 455 21.32 -15.94 -1.02
CA TYR A 455 20.64 -16.62 0.09
C TYR A 455 20.45 -15.70 1.31
N ARG A 456 21.43 -14.84 1.62
CA ARG A 456 21.24 -13.81 2.66
C ARG A 456 20.07 -12.88 2.35
N LYS A 457 19.85 -12.51 1.07
CA LYS A 457 18.66 -11.73 0.67
C LYS A 457 17.37 -12.50 0.97
N ILE A 458 17.33 -13.80 0.67
CA ILE A 458 16.17 -14.64 0.97
C ILE A 458 15.87 -14.67 2.48
N GLU A 459 16.89 -14.86 3.32
CA GLU A 459 16.72 -14.87 4.79
C GLU A 459 16.18 -13.54 5.32
N LEU A 460 16.66 -12.42 4.79
CA LEU A 460 16.20 -11.07 5.17
C LEU A 460 14.79 -10.76 4.65
N ALA A 461 14.40 -11.32 3.50
CA ALA A 461 13.14 -11.02 2.83
C ALA A 461 11.96 -11.86 3.37
N PHE A 462 12.17 -13.14 3.67
CA PHE A 462 11.10 -14.10 3.99
C PHE A 462 10.76 -14.10 5.48
N ILE A 463 10.42 -12.91 6.02
CA ILE A 463 9.98 -12.76 7.41
C ILE A 463 8.48 -13.09 7.52
N PRO A 464 8.08 -14.14 8.27
CA PRO A 464 6.68 -14.52 8.38
C PRO A 464 5.82 -13.44 9.04
N THR A 465 4.58 -13.28 8.55
CA THR A 465 3.59 -12.36 9.12
C THR A 465 2.15 -12.81 8.80
N ASP A 466 1.17 -11.94 9.04
CA ASP A 466 -0.22 -12.12 8.61
C ASP A 466 -0.59 -11.16 7.46
N TYR A 467 -1.75 -11.37 6.85
CA TYR A 467 -2.26 -10.54 5.75
C TYR A 467 -2.24 -9.03 6.06
N ARG A 468 -2.56 -8.66 7.30
CA ARG A 468 -2.61 -7.26 7.77
C ARG A 468 -1.22 -6.69 8.08
N GLN A 469 -0.17 -7.52 8.05
CA GLN A 469 1.22 -7.16 8.32
C GLN A 469 1.45 -6.69 9.77
N LEU A 470 0.68 -7.22 10.72
CA LEU A 470 0.70 -6.81 12.13
C LEU A 470 1.70 -7.60 12.98
N ARG A 471 1.99 -8.86 12.62
CA ARG A 471 2.94 -9.70 13.36
C ARG A 471 4.38 -9.19 13.16
N ASN A 472 5.19 -9.26 14.22
CA ASN A 472 6.62 -8.93 14.23
C ASN A 472 6.95 -7.45 13.95
N LEU A 473 6.25 -6.52 14.62
CA LEU A 473 6.55 -5.07 14.60
C LEU A 473 7.99 -4.72 15.05
N GLY A 474 8.71 -5.63 15.72
CA GLY A 474 10.04 -5.38 16.30
C GLY A 474 11.27 -5.78 15.45
N LYS A 475 11.11 -6.57 14.38
CA LYS A 475 12.23 -6.80 13.43
C LYS A 475 12.20 -5.70 12.37
N SER A 476 13.12 -4.74 12.52
CA SER A 476 13.37 -3.72 11.48
C SER A 476 13.86 -4.43 10.22
N CYS A 477 13.16 -4.24 9.11
CA CYS A 477 13.61 -4.68 7.79
C CYS A 477 14.68 -3.74 7.20
N TYR A 478 14.83 -2.56 7.81
CA TYR A 478 15.89 -1.59 7.52
C TYR A 478 17.09 -1.97 8.40
N ILE A 479 18.18 -2.37 7.75
CA ILE A 479 19.49 -2.54 8.39
C ILE A 479 20.09 -1.16 8.61
#